data_AF-A0A3C0XM19-F1
#
_entry.id   AF-A0A3C0XM19-F1
#
_cell.length_a   1.000
_cell.length_b   1.000
_cell.length_c   1.000
_cell.angle_alpha   90.00
_cell.angle_beta   90.00
_cell.angle_gamma   90.00
#
_symmetry.space_group_name_H-M   'P 1'
#
loop_
_entity.id
_entity.type
_entity.pdbx_description
1 polymer ?
#
loop_
_entity_poly.entity_id
_entity_poly.type
_entity_poly.pdbx_seq_one_letter_code
_entity_poly.pdbx_strand_id
1 'polypeptide(L)'
;MGRSAEAQAALGRAVAAIDRELAANLELTSMFDQTKQAFVLENGQWQSHGGTVARELPAAHAFAADLYTRIPAAESAMERRGPANSLKDEDREIVERWEGDAREAQRRLRADLARPQPSLVQTIARLFGRSPRI
;
A
#
# COMPACT_ATOMS: atom_id res chain seq x y z
N MET A 1 -1.69 14.93 -18.86
CA MET A 1 -1.44 16.23 -18.19
C MET A 1 -0.74 15.92 -16.87
N GLY A 2 0.36 16.60 -16.54
CA GLY A 2 1.03 16.38 -15.25
C GLY A 2 0.16 16.87 -14.08
N ARG A 3 0.37 16.30 -12.89
CA ARG A 3 -0.31 16.72 -11.66
C ARG A 3 -0.01 18.18 -11.34
N SER A 4 -0.99 18.91 -10.81
CA SER A 4 -0.75 20.23 -10.23
C SER A 4 0.14 20.11 -8.99
N ALA A 5 0.82 21.19 -8.60
CA ALA A 5 1.65 21.21 -7.39
C ALA A 5 0.84 20.88 -6.13
N GLU A 6 -0.39 21.38 -6.05
CA GLU A 6 -1.32 21.07 -4.96
C GLU A 6 -1.73 19.60 -4.94
N ALA A 7 -2.07 19.02 -6.10
CA ALA A 7 -2.40 17.61 -6.22
C ALA A 7 -1.20 16.72 -5.84
N GLN A 8 0.01 17.09 -6.25
CA GLN A 8 1.23 16.39 -5.88
C GLN A 8 1.50 16.45 -4.36
N ALA A 9 1.30 17.61 -3.73
CA ALA A 9 1.47 17.76 -2.29
C ALA A 9 0.41 16.98 -1.49
N ALA A 10 -0.85 17.01 -1.94
CA ALA A 10 -1.94 16.23 -1.35
C ALA A 10 -1.68 14.73 -1.47
N LEU A 11 -1.24 14.27 -2.64
CA LEU A 11 -0.86 12.88 -2.87
C LEU A 11 0.30 12.44 -1.97
N GLY A 12 1.33 13.29 -1.83
CA GLY A 12 2.45 13.01 -0.93
C GLY A 12 2.00 12.82 0.53
N ARG A 13 1.10 13.66 1.02
CA ARG A 13 0.51 13.51 2.37
C ARG A 13 -0.30 12.21 2.50
N ALA A 14 -1.15 11.91 1.51
CA ALA A 14 -1.96 10.70 1.46
C ALA A 14 -1.09 9.44 1.50
N VAL A 15 -0.08 9.36 0.63
CA VAL A 15 0.86 8.22 0.58
C VAL A 15 1.61 8.10 1.90
N ALA A 16 2.13 9.19 2.47
CA ALA A 16 2.85 9.14 3.73
C ALA A 16 1.98 8.70 4.92
N ALA A 17 0.68 9.04 4.93
CA ALA A 17 -0.25 8.60 5.96
C ALA A 17 -0.53 7.09 5.88
N ILE A 18 -0.86 6.60 4.69
CA ILE A 18 -1.08 5.17 4.41
C ILE A 18 0.20 4.36 4.71
N ASP A 19 1.36 4.89 4.32
CA ASP A 19 2.64 4.24 4.54
C ASP A 19 2.96 4.04 6.03
N ARG A 20 2.65 5.04 6.88
CA ARG A 20 2.80 4.92 8.34
C ARG A 20 1.80 3.94 8.95
N GLU A 21 0.55 3.93 8.49
CA GLU A 21 -0.45 2.95 8.93
C GLU A 21 0.00 1.52 8.59
N LEU A 22 0.46 1.28 7.36
CA LEU A 22 1.00 -0.03 6.96
C LEU A 22 2.23 -0.41 7.80
N ALA A 23 3.09 0.54 8.15
CA ALA A 23 4.24 0.27 9.01
C ALA A 23 3.81 -0.15 10.43
N ALA A 24 2.82 0.53 11.01
CA ALA A 24 2.26 0.17 12.31
C ALA A 24 1.61 -1.22 12.29
N ASN A 25 0.84 -1.54 11.26
CA ASN A 25 0.23 -2.87 11.11
C ASN A 25 1.29 -3.98 10.90
N LEU A 26 2.38 -3.68 10.19
CA LEU A 26 3.52 -4.60 10.05
C LEU A 26 4.24 -4.84 11.40
N GLU A 27 4.27 -3.83 12.27
CA GLU A 27 4.78 -3.99 13.64
C GLU A 27 3.85 -4.87 14.48
N LEU A 28 2.53 -4.67 14.40
CA LEU A 28 1.54 -5.50 15.11
C LEU A 28 1.61 -6.98 14.69
N THR A 29 1.75 -7.24 13.38
CA THR A 29 1.91 -8.62 12.87
C THR A 29 3.24 -9.25 13.31
N SER A 30 4.33 -8.48 13.34
CA SER A 30 5.59 -8.95 13.94
C SER A 30 5.49 -9.20 15.46
N MET A 31 4.72 -8.39 16.19
CA MET A 31 4.45 -8.63 17.61
C MET A 31 3.58 -9.88 17.81
N PHE A 32 2.63 -10.13 16.93
CA PHE A 32 1.85 -11.37 16.93
C PHE A 32 2.75 -12.59 16.79
N ASP A 33 3.78 -12.55 15.95
CA ASP A 33 4.72 -13.67 15.82
C ASP A 33 5.43 -14.03 17.12
N GLN A 34 5.71 -13.05 17.97
CA GLN A 34 6.41 -13.25 19.24
C GLN A 34 5.45 -13.63 20.37
N THR A 35 4.35 -12.89 20.48
CA THR A 35 3.42 -12.96 21.62
C THR A 35 2.29 -13.96 21.41
N LYS A 36 2.04 -14.31 20.15
CA LYS A 36 0.85 -15.02 19.69
C LYS A 36 -0.43 -14.35 20.15
N GLN A 37 -0.47 -13.03 20.35
CA GLN A 37 -1.69 -12.26 20.65
C GLN A 37 -2.25 -11.66 19.37
N ALA A 38 -3.53 -11.89 19.09
CA ALA A 38 -4.20 -11.33 17.92
C ALA A 38 -4.34 -9.81 18.06
N PHE A 39 -4.14 -9.11 16.95
CA PHE A 39 -4.30 -7.67 16.84
C PHE A 39 -5.36 -7.35 15.80
N VAL A 40 -6.01 -6.21 15.98
CA VAL A 40 -6.86 -5.58 14.96
C VAL A 40 -5.96 -4.61 14.20
N LEU A 41 -5.98 -4.69 12.87
CA LEU A 41 -5.17 -3.87 12.00
C LEU A 41 -5.91 -2.57 11.66
N GLU A 42 -5.18 -1.46 11.63
CA GLU A 42 -5.75 -0.16 11.33
C GLU A 42 -6.01 0.02 9.83
N ASN A 43 -7.07 0.76 9.48
CA ASN A 43 -7.38 1.14 8.09
C ASN A 43 -7.98 2.54 7.94
N GLY A 44 -7.90 3.38 8.99
CA GLY A 44 -8.50 4.71 9.01
C GLY A 44 -7.83 5.70 8.04
N GLN A 45 -6.52 5.60 7.86
CA GLN A 45 -5.78 6.39 6.87
C GLN A 45 -6.13 5.96 5.46
N TRP A 46 -6.28 4.65 5.20
CA TRP A 46 -6.78 4.17 3.92
C TRP A 46 -8.18 4.69 3.61
N GLN A 47 -9.11 4.64 4.57
CA GLN A 47 -10.46 5.18 4.38
C GLN A 47 -10.45 6.69 4.08
N SER A 48 -9.55 7.44 4.73
CA SER A 48 -9.45 8.89 4.57
C SER A 48 -8.73 9.32 3.29
N HIS A 49 -7.76 8.53 2.82
CA HIS A 49 -6.82 8.94 1.76
C HIS A 49 -6.87 8.08 0.50
N GLY A 50 -7.50 6.91 0.53
CA GLY A 50 -7.59 5.97 -0.60
C GLY A 50 -8.15 6.63 -1.85
N GLY A 51 -9.17 7.48 -1.73
CA GLY A 51 -9.73 8.23 -2.87
C GLY A 51 -8.73 9.20 -3.54
N THR A 52 -7.79 9.77 -2.77
CA THR A 52 -6.71 10.60 -3.34
C THR A 52 -5.71 9.74 -4.11
N VAL A 53 -5.37 8.56 -3.59
CA VAL A 53 -4.49 7.61 -4.29
C VAL A 53 -5.17 7.05 -5.53
N ALA A 54 -6.48 6.75 -5.48
CA ALA A 54 -7.25 6.25 -6.62
C ALA A 54 -7.20 7.20 -7.83
N ARG A 55 -7.37 8.50 -7.56
CA ARG A 55 -7.37 9.53 -8.60
C ARG A 55 -6.00 9.69 -9.26
N GLU A 56 -4.94 9.65 -8.47
CA GLU A 56 -3.60 10.05 -8.94
C GLU A 56 -2.69 8.87 -9.29
N LEU A 57 -2.88 7.70 -8.66
CA LEU A 57 -2.07 6.48 -8.74
C LEU A 57 -2.97 5.23 -8.86
N PRO A 58 -3.80 5.11 -9.91
CA PRO A 58 -4.84 4.08 -9.99
C PRO A 58 -4.33 2.64 -9.91
N ALA A 59 -3.14 2.35 -10.48
CA ALA A 59 -2.55 1.01 -10.42
C ALA A 59 -2.08 0.64 -9.00
N ALA A 60 -1.37 1.54 -8.32
CA ALA A 60 -0.97 1.34 -6.93
C ALA A 60 -2.18 1.28 -6.00
N HIS A 61 -3.21 2.11 -6.26
CA HIS A 61 -4.48 2.05 -5.54
C HIS A 61 -5.15 0.69 -5.66
N ALA A 62 -5.27 0.12 -6.86
CA ALA A 62 -5.92 -1.17 -7.05
C ALA A 62 -5.25 -2.28 -6.24
N PHE A 63 -3.92 -2.30 -6.20
CA PHE A 63 -3.16 -3.26 -5.39
C PHE A 63 -3.36 -3.03 -3.88
N ALA A 64 -3.26 -1.78 -3.42
CA ALA A 64 -3.48 -1.45 -2.01
C ALA A 64 -4.93 -1.74 -1.57
N ALA A 65 -5.91 -1.44 -2.43
CA ALA A 65 -7.32 -1.72 -2.15
C ALA A 65 -7.56 -3.21 -1.90
N ASP A 66 -6.99 -4.09 -2.73
CA ASP A 66 -7.05 -5.55 -2.54
C ASP A 66 -6.35 -6.00 -1.24
N LEU A 67 -5.23 -5.39 -0.87
CA LEU A 67 -4.59 -5.66 0.41
C LEU A 67 -5.50 -5.29 1.59
N TYR A 68 -6.11 -4.10 1.57
CA TYR A 68 -6.97 -3.62 2.64
C TYR A 68 -8.27 -4.42 2.78
N THR A 69 -8.82 -4.99 1.70
CA THR A 69 -10.00 -5.88 1.79
C THR A 69 -9.66 -7.23 2.45
N ARG A 70 -8.37 -7.61 2.50
CA ARG A 70 -7.91 -8.85 3.14
C ARG A 70 -7.55 -8.72 4.61
N ILE A 71 -7.62 -7.52 5.20
CA ILE A 71 -7.38 -7.31 6.65
C ILE A 71 -8.23 -8.26 7.51
N PRO A 72 -9.56 -8.39 7.32
CA PRO A 72 -10.37 -9.28 8.16
C PRO A 72 -9.92 -10.74 8.11
N ALA A 73 -9.42 -11.20 6.95
CA ALA A 73 -8.90 -12.56 6.83
C ALA A 73 -7.62 -12.77 7.65
N ALA A 74 -6.72 -11.78 7.65
CA ALA A 74 -5.50 -11.80 8.46
C ALA A 74 -5.82 -11.74 9.96
N GLU A 75 -6.75 -10.87 10.37
CA GLU A 75 -7.22 -10.77 11.76
C GLU A 75 -7.83 -12.09 12.23
N SER A 76 -8.77 -12.65 11.48
CA SER A 76 -9.38 -13.92 11.83
C SER A 76 -8.37 -15.08 11.83
N ALA A 77 -7.33 -15.04 10.98
CA ALA A 77 -6.25 -16.04 11.03
C ALA A 77 -5.45 -15.94 12.34
N MET A 78 -5.10 -14.72 12.78
CA MET A 78 -4.45 -14.50 14.08
C MET A 78 -5.32 -14.95 15.27
N GLU A 79 -6.65 -14.86 15.14
CA GLU A 79 -7.60 -15.31 16.16
C GLU A 79 -7.71 -16.85 16.25
N ARG A 80 -7.59 -17.58 15.13
CA ARG A 80 -7.78 -19.05 15.03
C ARG A 80 -6.62 -19.90 15.55
N ARG A 81 -6.01 -19.48 16.66
CA ARG A 81 -4.90 -20.22 17.29
C ARG A 81 -5.35 -21.63 17.74
N GLY A 82 -4.48 -22.61 17.48
CA GLY A 82 -4.60 -23.99 17.91
C GLY A 82 -4.14 -24.22 19.34
N PRO A 83 -4.12 -25.50 19.78
CA PRO A 83 -3.65 -25.87 21.12
C PRO A 83 -2.26 -25.31 21.41
N ALA A 84 -2.03 -24.90 22.66
CA ALA A 84 -0.78 -24.28 23.11
C ALA A 84 -0.37 -22.99 22.37
N ASN A 85 -1.33 -22.19 21.90
CA ASN A 85 -1.10 -20.92 21.16
C ASN A 85 -0.31 -21.11 19.85
N SER A 86 -0.40 -22.28 19.24
CA SER A 86 0.20 -22.56 17.93
C SER A 86 -0.68 -22.01 16.80
N LEU A 87 -0.09 -21.59 15.69
CA LEU A 87 -0.83 -21.19 14.49
C LEU A 87 -0.78 -22.34 13.47
N LYS A 88 -1.93 -22.71 12.92
CA LYS A 88 -2.00 -23.66 11.81
C LYS A 88 -1.24 -23.10 10.61
N ASP A 89 -0.68 -23.98 9.78
CA ASP A 89 0.13 -23.56 8.64
C ASP A 89 -0.71 -22.74 7.63
N GLU A 90 -1.99 -23.05 7.46
CA GLU A 90 -2.88 -22.27 6.59
C GLU A 90 -3.11 -20.85 7.13
N ASP A 91 -3.33 -20.71 8.44
CA ASP A 91 -3.50 -19.40 9.08
C ASP A 91 -2.19 -18.59 9.05
N ARG A 92 -1.04 -19.27 9.18
CA ARG A 92 0.28 -18.65 9.03
C ARG A 92 0.48 -18.08 7.64
N GLU A 93 0.17 -18.87 6.60
CA GLU A 93 0.30 -18.42 5.22
C GLU A 93 -0.54 -17.17 4.92
N ILE A 94 -1.75 -17.07 5.51
CA ILE A 94 -2.61 -15.89 5.36
C ILE A 94 -1.93 -14.63 5.93
N VAL A 95 -1.38 -14.73 7.14
CA VAL A 95 -0.70 -13.60 7.81
C VAL A 95 0.58 -13.22 7.04
N GLU A 96 1.44 -14.19 6.74
CA GLU A 96 2.70 -13.96 6.01
C GLU A 96 2.48 -13.34 4.63
N ARG A 97 1.46 -13.81 3.90
CA ARG A 97 1.08 -13.25 2.60
C ARG A 97 0.60 -11.81 2.75
N TRP A 98 -0.25 -11.53 3.74
CA TRP A 98 -0.72 -10.18 4.01
C TRP A 98 0.46 -9.23 4.30
N GLU A 99 1.43 -9.65 5.12
CA GLU A 99 2.62 -8.82 5.39
C GLU A 99 3.49 -8.59 4.15
N GLY A 100 3.70 -9.63 3.35
CA GLY A 100 4.46 -9.54 2.10
C GLY A 100 3.85 -8.51 1.16
N ASP A 101 2.53 -8.56 1.01
CA ASP A 101 1.76 -7.62 0.20
C ASP A 101 1.74 -6.21 0.80
N ALA A 102 1.70 -6.06 2.12
CA ALA A 102 1.81 -4.76 2.79
C ALA A 102 3.16 -4.08 2.50
N ARG A 103 4.27 -4.82 2.59
CA ARG A 103 5.61 -4.32 2.23
C ARG A 103 5.69 -3.96 0.75
N GLU A 104 5.05 -4.74 -0.13
CA GLU A 104 4.98 -4.45 -1.57
C GLU A 104 4.12 -3.20 -1.86
N ALA A 105 2.99 -3.03 -1.16
CA ALA A 105 2.14 -1.86 -1.31
C ALA A 105 2.90 -0.58 -0.93
N GLN A 106 3.63 -0.57 0.18
CA GLN A 106 4.50 0.55 0.56
C GLN A 106 5.53 0.85 -0.54
N ARG A 107 6.22 -0.17 -1.07
CA ARG A 107 7.19 0.00 -2.16
C ARG A 107 6.55 0.63 -3.40
N ARG A 108 5.40 0.12 -3.84
CA ARG A 108 4.69 0.61 -5.03
C ARG A 108 4.22 2.05 -4.85
N LEU A 109 3.60 2.36 -3.72
CA LEU A 109 3.12 3.72 -3.41
C LEU A 109 4.27 4.74 -3.43
N ARG A 110 5.39 4.41 -2.79
CA ARG A 110 6.59 5.26 -2.77
C ARG A 110 7.20 5.41 -4.17
N ALA A 111 7.33 4.31 -4.92
CA ALA A 111 7.93 4.32 -6.25
C ALA A 111 7.08 5.11 -7.26
N ASP A 112 5.76 4.94 -7.25
CA ASP A 112 4.86 5.63 -8.15
C ASP A 112 4.67 7.11 -7.78
N LEU A 113 4.77 7.46 -6.49
CA LEU A 113 4.83 8.87 -6.03
C LEU A 113 6.09 9.58 -6.55
N ALA A 114 7.24 8.90 -6.49
CA ALA A 114 8.53 9.43 -6.92
C ALA A 114 8.72 9.46 -8.45
N ARG A 115 7.84 8.78 -9.21
CA ARG A 115 7.97 8.69 -10.67
C ARG A 115 7.81 10.09 -11.30
N PRO A 116 8.77 10.52 -12.15
CA PRO A 116 8.65 11.78 -12.88
C PRO A 116 7.41 11.77 -13.78
N GLN A 117 6.63 12.86 -13.71
CA GLN A 117 5.51 13.06 -14.63
C GLN A 117 6.04 13.40 -16.02
N PRO A 118 5.63 12.71 -17.10
CA PRO A 118 6.03 13.07 -18.44
C PRO A 118 5.52 14.48 -18.73
N SER A 119 6.44 15.38 -19.12
CA SER A 119 6.04 16.74 -19.47
C SER A 119 5.19 16.73 -20.74
N LEU A 120 4.33 17.74 -20.88
CA LEU A 120 3.51 17.91 -22.09
C LEU A 120 4.40 17.97 -23.34
N VAL A 121 5.59 18.59 -23.22
CA VAL A 121 6.62 18.68 -24.26
C VAL A 121 7.17 17.31 -24.63
N GLN A 122 7.51 16.45 -23.66
CA GLN A 122 7.99 15.08 -23.92
C GLN A 122 6.92 14.20 -24.55
N THR A 123 5.64 14.42 -24.20
CA THR A 123 4.50 13.69 -24.76
C THR A 123 4.27 14.09 -26.22
N ILE A 124 4.30 15.38 -26.52
CA ILE A 124 4.23 15.92 -27.88
C ILE A 124 5.44 15.45 -28.72
N ALA A 125 6.65 15.52 -28.17
CA ALA A 125 7.87 15.08 -28.85
C ALA A 125 7.83 13.60 -29.27
N ARG A 126 7.26 12.72 -28.42
CA ARG A 126 7.03 11.30 -28.76
C ARG A 126 5.97 11.11 -29.84
N LEU A 127 4.88 11.89 -29.80
CA LEU A 127 3.82 11.83 -30.82
C LEU A 127 4.29 12.29 -32.20
N PHE A 128 5.19 13.28 -32.25
CA PHE A 128 5.72 13.83 -33.51
C PHE A 128 7.07 13.22 -33.93
N GLY A 129 7.50 12.10 -33.32
CA GLY A 129 8.73 11.38 -33.69
C GLY A 129 10.03 12.19 -33.57
N ARG A 130 9.98 13.38 -32.94
CA ARG A 130 11.13 14.27 -32.77
C ARG A 130 11.77 13.96 -31.43
N SER A 131 12.85 13.21 -31.44
CA SER A 131 13.75 13.19 -30.29
C SER A 131 14.24 14.61 -30.04
N PRO A 132 14.06 15.19 -28.84
CA PRO A 132 14.69 16.45 -28.49
C PRO A 132 16.20 16.22 -28.54
N ARG A 133 16.87 16.84 -29.50
CA ARG A 133 18.33 16.91 -29.52
C ARG A 133 18.75 17.76 -28.33
N ILE A 134 19.61 17.15 -27.51
CA ILE A 134 20.34 17.74 -26.38
C ILE A 134 21.19 18.90 -26.91
#